data_AF-A0A646KR34-F1
#
_entry.id   AF-A0A646KR34-F1
#
_cell.length_a   1.000
_cell.length_b   1.000
_cell.length_c   1.000
_cell.angle_alpha   90.00
_cell.angle_beta   90.00
_cell.angle_gamma   90.00
#
_symmetry.space_group_name_H-M   'P 1'
#
loop_
_entity.id
_entity.type
_entity.pdbx_description
1 polymer ?
#
loop_
_entity_poly.entity_id
_entity_poly.type
_entity_poly.pdbx_seq_one_letter_code
_entity_poly.pdbx_strand_id
1 'polypeptide(L)'
;MPPHAHSRDALDRVRRALDVLAAWDTTTTVGDAAAAAREIGPLLWRELTLRSLWDSLPARDHAAVSWSVALGIQTSHACATQGKTQRVARDITELISETAHWARACDPGAADRWPEAQPRRAHYGNAAQQLWQRYQALPHPWKIRILREMEPPPGPGRGRRRLPFATALASAEKTPPPPTCTADHPTDALVRSLSRRPSGWQVEIIRRIVAGAGPYRTNAAADEAIRIVSHQGVRLIQRPSITEMARG
;
A
#
# COMPACT_ATOMS: atom_id res chain seq x y z
N MET A 1 -28.04 13.39 20.59
CA MET A 1 -27.07 14.19 19.80
C MET A 1 -27.04 13.65 18.38
N PRO A 2 -27.10 14.50 17.34
CA PRO A 2 -27.11 13.99 15.97
C PRO A 2 -25.74 13.36 15.65
N PRO A 3 -25.71 12.16 15.03
CA PRO A 3 -24.48 11.43 14.71
C PRO A 3 -23.53 12.19 13.75
N HIS A 4 -24.01 13.26 13.11
CA HIS A 4 -23.27 14.04 12.14
C HIS A 4 -22.26 15.05 12.74
N ALA A 5 -22.42 15.47 13.99
CA ALA A 5 -21.51 16.46 14.61
C ALA A 5 -20.11 15.87 14.87
N HIS A 6 -20.07 14.66 15.45
CA HIS A 6 -18.81 13.99 15.81
C HIS A 6 -17.97 13.59 14.58
N SER A 7 -18.62 13.27 13.46
CA SER A 7 -17.95 12.87 12.23
C SER A 7 -17.36 14.07 11.46
N ARG A 8 -17.96 15.26 11.59
CA ARG A 8 -17.38 16.49 11.02
C ARG A 8 -16.10 16.88 11.76
N ASP A 9 -16.11 16.77 13.09
CA ASP A 9 -14.95 17.07 13.94
C ASP A 9 -13.75 16.16 13.64
N ALA A 10 -13.99 14.87 13.36
CA ALA A 10 -12.93 13.92 13.04
C ALA A 10 -12.29 14.16 11.66
N LEU A 11 -13.09 14.45 10.62
CA LEU A 11 -12.55 14.83 9.32
C LEU A 11 -11.83 16.19 9.36
N ASP A 12 -12.29 17.11 10.21
CA ASP A 12 -11.57 18.35 10.47
C ASP A 12 -10.20 18.11 11.12
N ARG A 13 -10.10 17.13 12.02
CA ARG A 13 -8.80 16.69 12.57
C ARG A 13 -7.91 16.07 11.50
N VAL A 14 -8.46 15.24 10.60
CA VAL A 14 -7.72 14.68 9.47
C VAL A 14 -7.18 15.78 8.58
N ARG A 15 -8.00 16.79 8.22
CA ARG A 15 -7.54 17.94 7.43
C ARG A 15 -6.40 18.69 8.12
N ARG A 16 -6.54 19.01 9.40
CA ARG A 16 -5.47 19.69 10.16
C ARG A 16 -4.17 18.88 10.18
N ALA A 17 -4.26 17.55 10.35
CA ALA A 17 -3.09 16.69 10.28
C ALA A 17 -2.44 16.69 8.89
N LEU A 18 -3.23 16.69 7.81
CA LEU A 18 -2.70 16.86 6.45
C LEU A 18 -2.01 18.20 6.26
N ASP A 19 -2.57 19.30 6.77
CA ASP A 19 -1.97 20.64 6.68
C ASP A 19 -0.60 20.69 7.38
N VAL A 20 -0.52 20.11 8.58
CA VAL A 20 0.75 19.99 9.34
C VAL A 20 1.78 19.19 8.56
N LEU A 21 1.38 18.05 7.98
CA LEU A 21 2.27 17.21 7.19
C LEU A 21 2.67 17.87 5.85
N ALA A 22 1.78 18.62 5.21
CA ALA A 22 2.07 19.35 3.98
C ALA A 22 3.10 20.47 4.21
N ALA A 23 3.13 21.06 5.40
CA ALA A 23 4.12 22.05 5.82
C ALA A 23 5.42 21.45 6.39
N TRP A 24 5.66 20.14 6.18
CA TRP A 24 6.82 19.40 6.71
C TRP A 24 8.17 20.09 6.45
N ASP A 25 8.41 20.50 5.20
CA ASP A 25 9.70 21.05 4.80
C ASP A 25 9.90 22.52 5.23
N THR A 26 8.84 23.19 5.68
CA THR A 26 8.86 24.63 6.00
C THR A 26 8.75 24.85 7.51
N THR A 27 7.52 24.94 8.03
CA THR A 27 7.23 25.50 9.36
C THR A 27 6.96 24.44 10.41
N THR A 28 6.70 23.19 10.02
CA THR A 28 6.32 22.13 10.95
C THR A 28 7.53 21.62 11.75
N THR A 29 7.34 21.44 13.07
CA THR A 29 8.35 20.81 13.92
C THR A 29 8.36 19.28 13.74
N VAL A 30 9.47 18.64 14.08
CA VAL A 30 9.56 17.16 14.03
C VAL A 30 8.50 16.50 14.92
N GLY A 31 8.24 17.07 16.09
CA GLY A 31 7.23 16.56 17.03
C GLY A 31 5.81 16.65 16.47
N ASP A 32 5.46 17.79 15.88
CA ASP A 32 4.12 18.00 15.31
C ASP A 32 3.85 17.08 14.12
N ALA A 33 4.82 16.93 13.22
CA ALA A 33 4.70 15.99 12.10
C ALA A 33 4.60 14.53 12.60
N ALA A 34 5.39 14.17 13.61
CA ALA A 34 5.33 12.83 14.20
C ALA A 34 3.96 12.56 14.82
N ALA A 35 3.38 13.52 15.54
CA ALA A 35 2.04 13.41 16.11
C ALA A 35 0.96 13.31 15.02
N ALA A 36 1.01 14.21 14.03
CA ALA A 36 0.07 14.22 12.90
C ALA A 36 0.10 12.89 12.12
N ALA A 37 1.29 12.39 11.79
CA ALA A 37 1.44 11.11 11.08
C ALA A 37 0.89 9.93 11.89
N ARG A 38 1.10 9.92 13.21
CA ARG A 38 0.62 8.83 14.09
C ARG A 38 -0.90 8.75 14.15
N GLU A 39 -1.56 9.90 14.19
CA GLU A 39 -3.01 9.98 14.41
C GLU A 39 -3.83 9.77 13.13
N ILE A 40 -3.32 10.21 11.99
CA ILE A 40 -4.14 10.43 10.80
C ILE A 40 -4.76 9.13 10.25
N GLY A 41 -3.98 8.04 10.20
CA GLY A 41 -4.46 6.74 9.74
C GLY A 41 -5.55 6.16 10.65
N PRO A 42 -5.32 6.01 11.97
CA PRO A 42 -6.34 5.55 12.90
C PRO A 42 -7.63 6.40 12.90
N LEU A 43 -7.53 7.72 12.81
CA LEU A 43 -8.69 8.61 12.72
C LEU A 43 -9.52 8.31 11.46
N LEU A 44 -8.85 8.21 10.31
CA LEU A 44 -9.48 7.91 9.04
C LEU A 44 -10.16 6.53 9.03
N TRP A 45 -9.50 5.50 9.57
CA TRP A 45 -10.08 4.16 9.68
C TRP A 45 -11.35 4.15 10.55
N ARG A 46 -11.34 4.88 11.68
CA ARG A 46 -12.54 5.03 12.53
C ARG A 46 -13.66 5.72 11.79
N GLU A 47 -13.38 6.79 11.04
CA GLU A 47 -14.39 7.47 10.23
C GLU A 47 -14.99 6.57 9.14
N LEU A 48 -14.16 5.80 8.44
CA LEU A 48 -14.66 4.79 7.48
C LEU A 48 -15.58 3.77 8.16
N THR A 49 -15.27 3.36 9.38
CA THR A 49 -16.08 2.41 10.15
C THR A 49 -17.40 3.03 10.63
N LEU A 50 -17.35 4.25 11.21
CA LEU A 50 -18.52 4.98 11.70
C LEU A 50 -19.53 5.32 10.59
N ARG A 51 -19.03 5.57 9.38
CA ARG A 51 -19.85 5.83 8.19
C ARG A 51 -20.31 4.55 7.48
N SER A 52 -20.03 3.37 8.05
CA SER A 52 -20.32 2.06 7.47
C SER A 52 -19.72 1.85 6.07
N LEU A 53 -18.69 2.62 5.73
CA LEU A 53 -17.96 2.49 4.47
C LEU A 53 -16.99 1.32 4.54
N TRP A 54 -16.35 1.12 5.70
CA TRP A 54 -15.34 0.09 5.92
C TRP A 54 -15.80 -1.28 5.42
N ASP A 55 -16.95 -1.78 5.89
CA ASP A 55 -17.41 -3.14 5.54
C ASP A 55 -17.84 -3.30 4.07
N SER A 56 -18.09 -2.18 3.37
CA SER A 56 -18.44 -2.15 1.96
C SER A 56 -17.22 -2.15 1.03
N LEU A 57 -16.02 -1.89 1.56
CA LEU A 57 -14.81 -1.80 0.74
C LEU A 57 -14.44 -3.17 0.15
N PRO A 58 -13.88 -3.21 -1.07
CA PRO A 58 -13.27 -4.42 -1.59
C PRO A 58 -11.99 -4.76 -0.80
N ALA A 59 -11.60 -6.04 -0.76
CA ALA A 59 -10.48 -6.50 0.07
C ALA A 59 -9.15 -5.74 -0.16
N ARG A 60 -8.88 -5.31 -1.41
CA ARG A 60 -7.69 -4.50 -1.75
C ARG A 60 -7.70 -3.14 -1.04
N ASP A 61 -8.88 -2.56 -0.87
CA ASP A 61 -9.07 -1.25 -0.28
C ASP A 61 -8.97 -1.33 1.25
N HIS A 62 -9.45 -2.42 1.86
CA HIS A 62 -9.14 -2.74 3.26
C HIS A 62 -7.63 -2.82 3.51
N ALA A 63 -6.89 -3.53 2.64
CA ALA A 63 -5.45 -3.65 2.76
C ALA A 63 -4.76 -2.29 2.60
N ALA A 64 -5.22 -1.46 1.67
CA ALA A 64 -4.64 -0.16 1.43
C ALA A 64 -4.90 0.85 2.58
N VAL A 65 -6.11 0.89 3.16
CA VAL A 65 -6.38 1.68 4.39
C VAL A 65 -5.51 1.18 5.54
N SER A 66 -5.44 -0.13 5.75
CA SER A 66 -4.59 -0.73 6.80
C SER A 66 -3.13 -0.34 6.58
N TRP A 67 -2.66 -0.36 5.34
CA TRP A 67 -1.32 0.12 5.01
C TRP A 67 -1.14 1.58 5.40
N SER A 68 -2.08 2.48 5.09
CA SER A 68 -2.01 3.89 5.48
C SER A 68 -1.93 4.07 7.01
N VAL A 69 -2.65 3.26 7.79
CA VAL A 69 -2.56 3.23 9.26
C VAL A 69 -1.14 2.88 9.70
N ALA A 70 -0.57 1.80 9.17
CA ALA A 70 0.79 1.39 9.50
C ALA A 70 1.83 2.43 9.05
N LEU A 71 1.67 2.98 7.84
CA LEU A 71 2.54 4.02 7.30
C LEU A 71 2.54 5.26 8.19
N GLY A 72 1.39 5.67 8.72
CA GLY A 72 1.32 6.78 9.69
C GLY A 72 2.17 6.54 10.94
N ILE A 73 2.10 5.33 11.51
CA ILE A 73 2.90 4.94 12.69
C ILE A 73 4.40 4.88 12.34
N GLN A 74 4.75 4.31 11.19
CA GLN A 74 6.13 4.22 10.73
C GLN A 74 6.72 5.60 10.42
N THR A 75 5.99 6.44 9.70
CA THR A 75 6.38 7.82 9.40
C THR A 75 6.51 8.64 10.67
N SER A 76 5.62 8.47 11.65
CA SER A 76 5.74 9.09 12.96
C SER A 76 7.07 8.75 13.64
N HIS A 77 7.41 7.46 13.71
CA HIS A 77 8.67 7.00 14.27
C HIS A 77 9.88 7.50 13.47
N ALA A 78 9.80 7.51 12.15
CA ALA A 78 10.86 8.00 11.27
C ALA A 78 11.08 9.52 11.43
N CYS A 79 10.01 10.31 11.56
CA CYS A 79 10.11 11.73 11.90
C CYS A 79 10.91 11.90 13.19
N ALA A 80 10.50 11.21 14.26
CA ALA A 80 11.12 11.35 15.58
C ALA A 80 12.59 10.91 15.64
N THR A 81 12.98 9.89 14.86
CA THR A 81 14.33 9.29 14.92
C THR A 81 15.28 9.79 13.85
N GLN A 82 14.78 10.18 12.68
CA GLN A 82 15.59 10.57 11.52
C GLN A 82 15.47 12.06 11.19
N GLY A 83 14.44 12.76 11.69
CA GLY A 83 14.21 14.17 11.40
C GLY A 83 13.86 14.45 9.94
N LYS A 84 14.17 15.67 9.46
CA LYS A 84 13.83 16.17 8.11
C LYS A 84 14.73 15.61 7.00
N THR A 85 14.67 14.30 6.78
CA THR A 85 15.38 13.66 5.66
C THR A 85 14.50 13.55 4.42
N GLN A 86 15.12 13.46 3.25
CA GLN A 86 14.42 13.21 1.98
C GLN A 86 13.60 11.91 2.00
N ARG A 87 14.08 10.90 2.73
CA ARG A 87 13.34 9.64 2.93
C ARG A 87 12.02 9.89 3.66
N VAL A 88 12.07 10.59 4.79
CA VAL A 88 10.88 10.93 5.58
C VAL A 88 9.93 11.82 4.79
N ALA A 89 10.44 12.81 4.05
CA ALA A 89 9.62 13.66 3.18
C ALA A 89 8.84 12.86 2.12
N ARG A 90 9.46 11.84 1.52
CA ARG A 90 8.77 10.94 0.58
C ARG A 90 7.67 10.13 1.26
N ASP A 91 7.96 9.57 2.44
CA ASP A 91 7.01 8.75 3.18
C ASP A 91 5.82 9.62 3.68
N ILE A 92 6.05 10.89 4.03
CA ILE A 92 5.01 11.88 4.32
C ILE A 92 4.16 12.18 3.08
N THR A 93 4.79 12.43 1.92
CA THR A 93 4.07 12.69 0.67
C THR A 93 3.13 11.54 0.30
N GLU A 94 3.61 10.31 0.47
CA GLU A 94 2.79 9.11 0.25
C GLU A 94 1.62 9.04 1.25
N LEU A 95 1.88 9.28 2.54
CA LEU A 95 0.85 9.28 3.59
C LEU A 95 -0.23 10.34 3.33
N ILE A 96 0.15 11.56 2.92
CA ILE A 96 -0.77 12.65 2.57
C ILE A 96 -1.70 12.19 1.42
N SER A 97 -1.12 11.70 0.33
CA SER A 97 -1.87 11.29 -0.87
C SER A 97 -2.87 10.17 -0.57
N GLU A 98 -2.43 9.13 0.14
CA GLU A 98 -3.28 7.98 0.48
C GLU A 98 -4.38 8.37 1.47
N THR A 99 -4.08 9.20 2.47
CA THR A 99 -5.08 9.64 3.44
C THR A 99 -6.10 10.59 2.81
N ALA A 100 -5.65 11.57 2.02
CA ALA A 100 -6.54 12.51 1.35
C ALA A 100 -7.54 11.80 0.42
N HIS A 101 -7.10 10.75 -0.27
CA HIS A 101 -7.99 9.93 -1.08
C HIS A 101 -9.13 9.31 -0.26
N TRP A 102 -8.82 8.70 0.87
CA TRP A 102 -9.85 8.08 1.72
C TRP A 102 -10.70 9.11 2.46
N ALA A 103 -10.14 10.25 2.84
CA ALA A 103 -10.90 11.35 3.42
C ALA A 103 -11.95 11.89 2.44
N ARG A 104 -11.59 12.00 1.15
CA ARG A 104 -12.54 12.32 0.07
C ARG A 104 -13.63 11.26 -0.09
N ALA A 105 -13.31 9.98 0.09
CA ALA A 105 -14.31 8.90 0.07
C ALA A 105 -15.27 8.98 1.26
N CYS A 106 -14.80 9.42 2.43
CA CYS A 106 -15.64 9.68 3.60
C CYS A 106 -16.56 10.89 3.40
N ASP A 107 -16.12 11.91 2.66
CA ASP A 107 -16.87 13.16 2.45
C ASP A 107 -16.93 13.58 0.97
N PRO A 108 -17.74 12.89 0.14
CA PRO A 108 -17.83 13.19 -1.28
C PRO A 108 -18.39 14.59 -1.58
N GLY A 109 -19.21 15.15 -0.69
CA GLY A 109 -19.84 16.47 -0.84
C GLY A 109 -18.88 17.64 -0.65
N ALA A 110 -17.71 17.42 -0.04
CA ALA A 110 -16.65 18.41 0.11
C ALA A 110 -15.35 17.93 -0.56
N ALA A 111 -15.45 17.29 -1.72
CA ALA A 111 -14.30 16.73 -2.43
C ALA A 111 -13.17 17.74 -2.69
N ASP A 112 -13.50 19.01 -2.95
CA ASP A 112 -12.54 20.09 -3.22
C ASP A 112 -11.67 20.46 -2.00
N ARG A 113 -12.08 20.06 -0.79
CA ARG A 113 -11.29 20.20 0.43
C ARG A 113 -10.05 19.30 0.46
N TRP A 114 -9.99 18.30 -0.41
CA TRP A 114 -8.95 17.27 -0.46
C TRP A 114 -8.17 17.32 -1.78
N PRO A 115 -7.50 18.44 -2.11
CA PRO A 115 -6.79 18.58 -3.38
C PRO A 115 -5.64 17.59 -3.54
N GLU A 116 -5.16 17.00 -2.43
CA GLU A 116 -4.06 16.03 -2.42
C GLU A 116 -4.51 14.61 -2.77
N ALA A 117 -5.82 14.36 -2.90
CA ALA A 117 -6.37 13.06 -3.28
C ALA A 117 -6.03 12.75 -4.75
N GLN A 118 -5.00 11.95 -5.00
CA GLN A 118 -4.63 11.58 -6.37
C GLN A 118 -5.72 10.70 -7.02
N PRO A 119 -6.33 11.10 -8.16
CA PRO A 119 -7.30 10.28 -8.89
C PRO A 119 -6.73 8.93 -9.34
N ARG A 120 -5.40 8.89 -9.52
CA ARG A 120 -4.68 7.72 -10.04
C ARG A 120 -4.70 6.53 -9.08
N ARG A 121 -4.92 6.73 -7.79
CA ARG A 121 -4.92 5.64 -6.79
C ARG A 121 -5.97 4.56 -7.10
N ALA A 122 -7.21 4.98 -7.38
CA ALA A 122 -8.29 4.05 -7.75
C ALA A 122 -8.00 3.32 -9.07
N HIS A 123 -7.42 4.05 -10.05
CA HIS A 123 -6.98 3.47 -11.32
C HIS A 123 -5.87 2.42 -11.12
N TYR A 124 -4.87 2.71 -10.27
CA TYR A 124 -3.80 1.76 -9.94
C TYR A 124 -4.30 0.54 -9.18
N GLY A 125 -5.32 0.67 -8.32
CA GLY A 125 -5.92 -0.47 -7.61
C GLY A 125 -6.57 -1.49 -8.56
N ASN A 126 -7.38 -1.02 -9.50
CA ASN A 126 -8.01 -1.90 -10.50
C ASN A 126 -6.98 -2.51 -11.46
N ALA A 127 -6.02 -1.71 -11.94
CA ALA A 127 -4.93 -2.20 -12.77
C ALA A 127 -4.07 -3.24 -12.05
N ALA A 128 -3.75 -3.02 -10.76
CA ALA A 128 -2.99 -3.95 -9.94
C ALA A 128 -3.71 -5.29 -9.76
N GLN A 129 -5.04 -5.29 -9.62
CA GLN A 129 -5.83 -6.52 -9.54
C GLN A 129 -5.73 -7.34 -10.83
N GLN A 130 -5.84 -6.70 -11.99
CA GLN A 130 -5.69 -7.38 -13.29
C GLN A 130 -4.27 -7.92 -13.48
N LEU A 131 -3.25 -7.13 -13.11
CA LEU A 131 -1.85 -7.54 -13.15
C LEU A 131 -1.58 -8.71 -12.19
N TRP A 132 -2.21 -8.72 -11.00
CA TRP A 132 -2.10 -9.83 -10.06
C TRP A 132 -2.72 -11.12 -10.61
N GLN A 133 -3.92 -11.06 -11.19
CA GLN A 133 -4.57 -12.24 -11.80
C GLN A 133 -3.71 -12.86 -12.90
N ARG A 134 -3.19 -12.02 -13.79
CA ARG A 134 -2.27 -12.43 -14.87
C ARG A 134 -0.98 -13.03 -14.31
N TYR A 135 -0.37 -12.39 -13.32
CA TYR A 135 0.81 -12.90 -12.65
C TYR A 135 0.56 -14.25 -11.96
N GLN A 136 -0.62 -14.44 -11.36
CA GLN A 136 -0.99 -15.70 -10.73
C GLN A 136 -1.18 -16.86 -11.72
N ALA A 137 -1.64 -16.58 -12.93
CA ALA A 137 -1.77 -17.56 -14.00
C ALA A 137 -0.42 -18.05 -14.56
N LEU A 138 0.68 -17.33 -14.29
CA LEU A 138 2.00 -17.74 -14.76
C LEU A 138 2.51 -18.99 -14.03
N PRO A 139 3.26 -19.86 -14.73
CA PRO A 139 4.06 -20.90 -14.09
C PRO A 139 5.02 -20.33 -13.03
N HIS A 140 5.26 -21.11 -11.98
CA HIS A 140 6.12 -20.69 -10.86
C HIS A 140 7.52 -20.19 -11.27
N PRO A 141 8.23 -20.80 -12.25
CA PRO A 141 9.51 -20.28 -12.72
C PRO A 141 9.44 -18.84 -13.28
N TRP A 142 8.33 -18.49 -13.93
CA TRP A 142 8.10 -17.12 -14.44
C TRP A 142 7.85 -16.13 -13.31
N LYS A 143 7.09 -16.53 -12.28
CA LYS A 143 6.85 -15.71 -11.08
C LYS A 143 8.17 -15.30 -10.44
N ILE A 144 9.08 -16.27 -10.24
CA ILE A 144 10.43 -16.04 -9.72
C ILE A 144 11.20 -15.07 -10.63
N ARG A 145 11.25 -15.37 -11.94
CA ARG A 145 12.04 -14.57 -12.89
C ARG A 145 11.61 -13.11 -12.95
N ILE A 146 10.30 -12.84 -12.96
CA ILE A 146 9.77 -11.47 -12.99
C ILE A 146 10.24 -10.68 -11.77
N LEU A 147 10.08 -11.22 -10.55
CA LEU A 147 10.49 -10.51 -9.34
C LEU A 147 12.00 -10.29 -9.28
N ARG A 148 12.80 -11.24 -9.80
CA ARG A 148 14.25 -11.10 -9.92
C ARG A 148 14.66 -10.01 -10.91
N GLU A 149 13.98 -9.87 -12.03
CA GLU A 149 14.27 -8.83 -13.04
C GLU A 149 13.93 -7.41 -12.55
N MET A 150 12.98 -7.29 -11.61
CA MET A 150 12.65 -6.02 -10.97
C MET A 150 13.69 -5.56 -9.95
N GLU A 151 14.32 -6.49 -9.26
CA GLU A 151 15.35 -6.22 -8.25
C GLU A 151 16.50 -7.21 -8.41
N PRO A 152 17.35 -7.02 -9.45
CA PRO A 152 18.42 -7.95 -9.75
C PRO A 152 19.45 -7.97 -8.60
N PRO A 153 20.04 -9.14 -8.29
CA PRO A 153 21.06 -9.24 -7.25
C PRO A 153 22.28 -8.36 -7.60
N PRO A 154 22.95 -7.79 -6.59
CA PRO A 154 24.18 -7.04 -6.81
C PRO A 154 25.25 -7.98 -7.41
N GLY A 155 25.89 -7.56 -8.49
CA GLY A 155 26.91 -8.38 -9.15
C GLY A 155 27.68 -7.65 -10.24
N PRO A 156 28.84 -8.18 -10.68
CA PRO A 156 29.77 -7.52 -11.60
C PRO A 156 29.27 -7.42 -13.06
N GLY A 157 28.00 -7.75 -13.32
CA GLY A 157 27.37 -7.60 -14.63
C GLY A 157 26.78 -6.20 -14.80
N ARG A 158 27.40 -5.41 -15.68
CA ARG A 158 26.96 -4.07 -16.14
C ARG A 158 25.43 -3.91 -16.16
N GLY A 159 24.93 -2.96 -15.36
CA GLY A 159 23.69 -2.22 -15.61
C GLY A 159 22.45 -3.01 -16.05
N ARG A 160 22.12 -4.15 -15.43
CA ARG A 160 20.81 -4.80 -15.67
C ARG A 160 19.70 -3.82 -15.30
N ARG A 161 19.11 -3.21 -16.33
CA ARG A 161 17.99 -2.27 -16.20
C ARG A 161 16.84 -2.99 -15.52
N ARG A 162 16.35 -2.44 -14.41
CA ARG A 162 15.12 -2.93 -13.75
C ARG A 162 13.99 -2.87 -14.77
N LEU A 163 13.38 -4.02 -15.05
CA LEU A 163 12.22 -4.08 -15.94
C LEU A 163 10.96 -3.72 -15.15
N PRO A 164 10.09 -2.83 -15.65
CA PRO A 164 8.80 -2.59 -15.03
C PRO A 164 7.97 -3.88 -14.93
N PHE A 165 7.24 -4.07 -13.83
CA PHE A 165 6.48 -5.30 -13.57
C PHE A 165 5.55 -5.68 -14.74
N ALA A 166 4.79 -4.72 -15.26
CA ALA A 166 3.87 -4.94 -16.36
C ALA A 166 4.57 -5.38 -17.66
N THR A 167 5.79 -4.85 -17.92
CA THR A 167 6.61 -5.23 -19.08
C THR A 167 7.16 -6.64 -18.94
N ALA A 168 7.68 -6.99 -17.76
CA ALA A 168 8.19 -8.33 -17.48
C ALA A 168 7.07 -9.39 -17.56
N LEU A 169 5.88 -9.06 -17.02
CA LEU A 169 4.68 -9.91 -17.12
C LEU A 169 4.23 -10.12 -18.56
N ALA A 170 4.11 -9.06 -19.37
CA ALA A 170 3.71 -9.17 -20.77
C ALA A 170 4.70 -9.97 -21.62
N SER A 171 5.99 -9.95 -21.26
CA SER A 171 7.02 -10.79 -21.88
C SER A 171 6.83 -12.26 -21.53
N ALA A 172 6.63 -12.56 -20.24
CA ALA A 172 6.45 -13.92 -19.73
C ALA A 172 5.23 -14.64 -20.33
N GLU A 173 4.14 -13.92 -20.58
CA GLU A 173 2.91 -14.48 -21.18
C GLU A 173 3.09 -14.95 -22.63
N LYS A 174 4.10 -14.42 -23.34
CA LYS A 174 4.37 -14.71 -24.76
C LYS A 174 5.54 -15.67 -24.96
N THR A 175 6.19 -16.09 -23.88
CA THR A 175 7.43 -16.85 -23.94
C THR A 175 7.34 -18.14 -23.14
N PRO A 176 7.97 -19.23 -23.63
CA PRO A 176 7.94 -20.50 -22.93
C PRO A 176 8.57 -20.37 -21.52
N PRO A 177 8.13 -21.18 -20.54
CA PRO A 177 8.67 -21.14 -19.18
C PRO A 177 10.19 -21.25 -19.18
N PRO A 178 10.92 -20.39 -18.43
CA PRO A 178 12.35 -20.54 -18.31
C PRO A 178 12.67 -21.87 -17.62
N PRO A 179 13.83 -22.47 -17.90
CA PRO A 179 14.28 -23.63 -17.14
C PRO A 179 14.30 -23.30 -15.66
N THR A 180 13.85 -24.24 -14.83
CA THR A 180 13.77 -24.07 -13.38
C THR A 180 15.15 -23.76 -12.82
N CYS A 181 15.40 -22.53 -12.41
CA CYS A 181 16.62 -22.16 -11.71
C CYS A 181 16.46 -22.55 -10.24
N THR A 182 17.08 -23.66 -9.83
CA THR A 182 17.05 -24.16 -8.45
C THR A 182 17.81 -23.26 -7.47
N ALA A 183 18.62 -22.32 -7.96
CA ALA A 183 19.49 -21.46 -7.15
C ALA A 183 18.85 -20.15 -6.65
N ASP A 184 17.62 -19.83 -7.07
CA ASP A 184 16.96 -18.54 -6.73
C ASP A 184 16.13 -18.60 -5.43
N HIS A 185 16.66 -19.25 -4.39
CA HIS A 185 15.95 -19.44 -3.11
C HIS A 185 15.33 -18.17 -2.49
N PRO A 186 16.03 -17.00 -2.46
CA PRO A 186 15.44 -15.78 -1.90
C PRO A 186 14.21 -15.29 -2.68
N THR A 187 14.25 -15.42 -4.01
CA THR A 187 13.13 -14.99 -4.86
C THR A 187 11.98 -15.99 -4.80
N ASP A 188 12.27 -17.30 -4.74
CA ASP A 188 11.25 -18.33 -4.49
C ASP A 188 10.52 -18.09 -3.16
N ALA A 189 11.27 -17.82 -2.08
CA ALA A 189 10.69 -17.51 -0.78
C ALA A 189 9.78 -16.27 -0.83
N LEU A 190 10.18 -15.24 -1.57
CA LEU A 190 9.37 -14.04 -1.81
C LEU A 190 8.05 -14.37 -2.55
N VAL A 191 8.10 -15.16 -3.63
CA VAL A 191 6.91 -15.58 -4.39
C VAL A 191 5.94 -16.37 -3.51
N ARG A 192 6.46 -17.31 -2.70
CA ARG A 192 5.65 -18.10 -1.77
C ARG A 192 5.06 -17.24 -0.67
N SER A 193 5.85 -16.33 -0.11
CA SER A 193 5.41 -15.39 0.94
C SER A 193 4.26 -14.51 0.45
N LEU A 194 4.41 -13.92 -0.74
CA LEU A 194 3.37 -13.12 -1.40
C LEU A 194 2.08 -13.93 -1.60
N SER A 195 2.20 -15.16 -2.13
CA SER A 195 1.03 -16.00 -2.45
C SER A 195 0.24 -16.48 -1.23
N ARG A 196 0.83 -16.47 -0.03
CA ARG A 196 0.17 -16.87 1.23
C ARG A 196 -0.60 -15.74 1.91
N ARG A 197 -0.45 -14.50 1.47
CA ARG A 197 -1.13 -13.34 2.07
C ARG A 197 -2.61 -13.31 1.72
N PRO A 198 -3.45 -12.60 2.49
CA PRO A 198 -4.83 -12.33 2.08
C PRO A 198 -4.87 -11.62 0.72
N SER A 199 -5.87 -11.93 -0.10
CA SER A 199 -6.02 -11.44 -1.47
C SER A 199 -5.88 -9.91 -1.60
N GLY A 200 -6.46 -9.15 -0.66
CA GLY A 200 -6.33 -7.70 -0.62
C GLY A 200 -4.89 -7.21 -0.51
N TRP A 201 -4.09 -7.84 0.36
CA TRP A 201 -2.67 -7.50 0.56
C TRP A 201 -1.82 -7.89 -0.65
N GLN A 202 -2.16 -8.99 -1.33
CA GLN A 202 -1.49 -9.37 -2.57
C GLN A 202 -1.64 -8.27 -3.62
N VAL A 203 -2.87 -7.79 -3.85
CA VAL A 203 -3.15 -6.71 -4.81
C VAL A 203 -2.46 -5.41 -4.41
N GLU A 204 -2.48 -5.05 -3.12
CA GLU A 204 -1.83 -3.83 -2.64
C GLU A 204 -0.30 -3.87 -2.80
N ILE A 205 0.33 -5.01 -2.56
CA ILE A 205 1.77 -5.21 -2.82
C ILE A 205 2.07 -5.02 -4.32
N ILE A 206 1.27 -5.63 -5.21
CA ILE A 206 1.43 -5.45 -6.65
C ILE A 206 1.25 -3.99 -7.06
N ARG A 207 0.26 -3.27 -6.50
CA ARG A 207 0.02 -1.85 -6.78
C ARG A 207 1.28 -1.02 -6.49
N ARG A 208 1.91 -1.26 -5.35
CA ARG A 208 3.14 -0.57 -4.92
C ARG A 208 4.35 -0.93 -5.79
N ILE A 209 4.48 -2.21 -6.15
CA ILE A 209 5.53 -2.69 -7.06
C ILE A 209 5.39 -2.04 -8.44
N VAL A 210 4.17 -1.95 -8.97
CA VAL A 210 3.86 -1.29 -10.26
C VAL A 210 4.12 0.22 -10.21
N ALA A 211 3.90 0.85 -9.05
CA ALA A 211 4.29 2.24 -8.81
C ALA A 211 5.81 2.46 -8.69
N GLY A 212 6.62 1.40 -8.80
CA GLY A 212 8.09 1.47 -8.84
C GLY A 212 8.78 1.05 -7.54
N ALA A 213 8.05 0.56 -6.53
CA ALA A 213 8.67 0.03 -5.32
C ALA A 213 9.36 -1.32 -5.58
N GLY A 214 10.48 -1.56 -4.89
CA GLY A 214 11.19 -2.86 -4.97
C GLY A 214 10.36 -3.98 -4.34
N PRO A 215 10.26 -5.17 -4.97
CA PRO A 215 9.42 -6.25 -4.50
C PRO A 215 9.85 -6.79 -3.12
N TYR A 216 11.14 -6.85 -2.82
CA TYR A 216 11.62 -7.31 -1.50
C TYR A 216 11.25 -6.31 -0.39
N ARG A 217 11.57 -5.03 -0.62
CA ARG A 217 11.23 -3.95 0.33
C ARG A 217 9.73 -3.87 0.58
N THR A 218 8.93 -3.97 -0.49
CA THR A 218 7.47 -3.90 -0.40
C THR A 218 6.92 -5.09 0.37
N ASN A 219 7.42 -6.31 0.12
CA ASN A 219 6.94 -7.48 0.84
C ASN A 219 7.27 -7.45 2.33
N ALA A 220 8.47 -6.99 2.70
CA ALA A 220 8.85 -6.80 4.09
C ALA A 220 8.02 -5.68 4.77
N ALA A 221 7.80 -4.56 4.07
CA ALA A 221 6.95 -3.49 4.56
C ALA A 221 5.50 -3.95 4.77
N ALA A 222 5.01 -4.89 3.95
CA ALA A 222 3.68 -5.48 4.12
C ALA A 222 3.58 -6.32 5.41
N ASP A 223 4.58 -7.18 5.69
CA ASP A 223 4.63 -7.95 6.94
C ASP A 223 4.64 -7.02 8.16
N GLU A 224 5.45 -5.97 8.09
CA GLU A 224 5.52 -4.98 9.15
C GLU A 224 4.20 -4.23 9.33
N ALA A 225 3.56 -3.82 8.23
CA ALA A 225 2.28 -3.14 8.26
C ALA A 225 1.17 -4.03 8.86
N ILE A 226 1.08 -5.29 8.42
CA ILE A 226 0.16 -6.30 8.98
C ILE A 226 0.36 -6.44 10.48
N ARG A 227 1.61 -6.54 10.94
CA ARG A 227 1.94 -6.61 12.36
C ARG A 227 1.48 -5.35 13.08
N ILE A 228 1.82 -4.16 12.61
CA ILE A 228 1.45 -2.89 13.23
C ILE A 228 -0.07 -2.77 13.37
N VAL A 229 -0.84 -2.99 12.30
CA VAL A 229 -2.29 -2.80 12.34
C VAL A 229 -3.00 -3.84 13.19
N SER A 230 -2.47 -5.07 13.27
CA SER A 230 -3.00 -6.10 14.18
C SER A 230 -2.89 -5.67 15.64
N HIS A 231 -1.78 -5.02 16.03
CA HIS A 231 -1.61 -4.47 17.38
C HIS A 231 -2.53 -3.28 17.66
N GLN A 232 -2.97 -2.57 16.61
CA GLN A 232 -3.93 -1.46 16.73
C GLN A 232 -5.40 -1.94 16.74
N GLY A 233 -5.65 -3.25 16.66
CA GLY A 233 -7.00 -3.81 16.63
C GLY A 233 -7.74 -3.63 15.30
N VAL A 234 -7.05 -3.26 14.23
CA VAL A 234 -7.65 -3.17 12.88
C VAL A 234 -7.89 -4.59 12.37
N ARG A 235 -9.15 -4.93 12.10
CA ARG A 235 -9.53 -6.25 11.59
C ARG A 235 -8.97 -6.44 10.17
N LEU A 236 -8.05 -7.38 10.02
CA LEU A 236 -7.59 -7.83 8.70
C LEU A 236 -8.69 -8.64 8.03
N ILE A 237 -9.23 -8.14 6.92
CA ILE A 237 -10.22 -8.89 6.16
C ILE A 237 -9.53 -9.99 5.36
N GLN A 238 -9.71 -11.22 5.85
CA GLN A 238 -9.37 -12.45 5.15
C GLN A 238 -10.55 -12.83 4.24
N ARG A 239 -10.77 -12.13 3.12
CA ARG A 239 -11.64 -12.72 2.09
C ARG A 239 -10.81 -13.75 1.32
N PRO A 240 -11.26 -15.03 1.25
CA PRO A 240 -10.55 -16.05 0.51
C PRO A 240 -10.33 -15.59 -0.93
N SER A 241 -9.14 -15.90 -1.45
CA SER A 241 -8.87 -15.79 -2.88
C SER A 241 -9.90 -16.63 -3.63
N ILE A 242 -10.38 -16.11 -4.75
CA ILE A 242 -11.43 -16.68 -5.60
C ILE A 242 -11.00 -18.07 -6.09
N THR A 243 -11.26 -19.07 -5.27
CA THR A 243 -11.25 -20.50 -5.62
C THR A 243 -12.49 -21.21 -5.04
N GLU A 244 -13.31 -20.52 -4.22
CA GLU A 244 -14.50 -21.09 -3.56
C GLU A 244 -15.84 -20.48 -4.05
N MET A 245 -15.93 -20.01 -5.29
CA MET A 245 -17.24 -19.70 -5.91
C MET A 245 -17.62 -20.66 -7.05
N ALA A 246 -16.94 -21.80 -7.17
CA ALA A 246 -17.26 -22.84 -8.16
C ALA A 246 -17.86 -24.12 -7.54
N ARG A 247 -18.26 -24.09 -6.26
CA ARG A 247 -19.06 -25.14 -5.63
C ARG A 247 -20.07 -24.51 -4.68
N GLY A 248 -21.24 -24.22 -5.23
CA GLY A 248 -22.42 -23.71 -4.52
C GLY A 248 -23.56 -23.65 -5.51
#